data_AF-A0A838QVA6-F1
#
_entry.id   AF-A0A838QVA6-F1
#
_cell.length_a   1.000
_cell.length_b   1.000
_cell.length_c   1.000
_cell.angle_alpha   90.00
_cell.angle_beta   90.00
_cell.angle_gamma   90.00
#
_symmetry.space_group_name_H-M   'P 1'
#
loop_
_entity.id
_entity.type
_entity.pdbx_description
1 polymer ?
#
loop_
_entity_poly.entity_id
_entity_poly.type
_entity_poly.pdbx_seq_one_letter_code
_entity_poly.pdbx_strand_id
1 'polypeptide(L)'
;MSHAAAEPSTEPTPAALLAEKARKHYRLLKIGVLALLALACAFPFTLNLSDPDLWGHVRYGQDWLAAGELPRTASHTYTAVDYPWVNHENAAELLFALSYEHVGIYGMLVAKCLLGMAMMVTMAWLACKKGVPAVSVWALLLLVATNLQAFFPMRPQLLSFALCTMALVCLDRGFAGWPDRRRVQFRWLAPLPIIFIVWVNSHGGFVAGLCIVGTLLLGRMIELMRYDGRRSLGQVIPIALVGLACLAATLVNPYGLGMHEWLWNSWGGAPPEITEWAPPQPGTPVFWPFVTLIAIAVGCLAATQQKRDWTQIVILVLVGWQASLHLRHIAFFAILCGFWLPIHWQSAILRMRPERGRLPVMLPGRWMTLAMVVAILAGVVVQSTALARRLSDLPVLRSQYPVDAVQFMVDNRLDGKLVVAFNWAQYALAALAPEVTVGFDGRFDTCYPQEAIDVHFDFLLGDSKRRDRRPDAGPIDSARVLEYGQPDLVLVERRYKNCVAVMQAEAAKPDPAWTLLYSDAVAELWGRTSRYDDPASP
;
A
#
# COMPACT_ATOMS: atom_id res chain seq x y z
N MET A 1 -7.51 -85.48 -12.40
CA MET A 1 -8.14 -84.31 -13.05
C MET A 1 -8.03 -83.13 -12.09
N SER A 2 -7.06 -82.25 -12.31
CA SER A 2 -6.84 -81.03 -11.52
C SER A 2 -7.36 -79.85 -12.34
N HIS A 3 -8.41 -79.18 -11.84
CA HIS A 3 -8.90 -77.94 -12.43
C HIS A 3 -8.07 -76.79 -11.84
N ALA A 4 -7.19 -76.23 -12.67
CA ALA A 4 -6.50 -74.98 -12.39
C ALA A 4 -7.52 -73.83 -12.38
N ALA A 5 -7.70 -73.19 -11.24
CA ALA A 5 -8.42 -71.93 -11.13
C ALA A 5 -7.56 -70.82 -11.76
N ALA A 6 -8.06 -70.19 -12.82
CA ALA A 6 -7.41 -69.06 -13.46
C ALA A 6 -7.40 -67.85 -12.50
N GLU A 7 -6.21 -67.29 -12.27
CA GLU A 7 -6.05 -66.01 -11.57
C GLU A 7 -6.75 -64.88 -12.34
N PRO A 8 -7.47 -63.97 -11.67
CA PRO A 8 -8.11 -62.84 -12.34
C PRO A 8 -7.05 -61.89 -12.89
N SER A 9 -7.14 -61.61 -14.19
CA SER A 9 -6.24 -60.72 -14.92
C SER A 9 -6.20 -59.31 -14.30
N THR A 10 -4.98 -58.85 -13.99
CA THR A 10 -4.67 -57.53 -13.45
C THR A 10 -4.68 -56.42 -14.51
N GLU A 11 -5.41 -56.57 -15.62
CA GLU A 11 -5.47 -55.54 -16.65
C GLU A 11 -6.52 -54.47 -16.32
N PRO A 12 -6.15 -53.18 -16.30
CA PRO A 12 -7.09 -52.11 -15.99
C PRO A 12 -8.17 -52.02 -17.07
N THR A 13 -9.43 -51.99 -16.64
CA THR A 13 -10.59 -51.88 -17.54
C THR A 13 -10.49 -50.62 -18.42
N PRO A 14 -11.07 -50.62 -19.65
CA PRO A 14 -11.09 -49.45 -20.53
C PRO A 14 -11.65 -48.18 -19.86
N ALA A 15 -12.62 -48.35 -18.96
CA ALA A 15 -13.18 -47.25 -18.16
C ALA A 15 -12.16 -46.69 -17.14
N ALA A 16 -11.35 -47.54 -16.52
CA ALA A 16 -10.27 -47.12 -15.62
C ALA A 16 -9.19 -46.35 -16.38
N LEU A 17 -8.78 -46.82 -17.57
CA LEU A 17 -7.82 -46.13 -18.45
C LEU A 17 -8.35 -44.77 -18.94
N LEU A 18 -9.63 -44.68 -19.29
CA LEU A 18 -10.28 -43.42 -19.67
C LEU A 18 -10.31 -42.42 -18.50
N ALA A 19 -10.68 -42.89 -17.31
CA ALA A 19 -10.71 -42.08 -16.10
C ALA A 19 -9.31 -41.60 -15.70
N GLU A 20 -8.27 -42.41 -15.88
CA GLU A 20 -6.89 -42.02 -15.63
C GLU A 20 -6.42 -40.92 -16.60
N LYS A 21 -6.67 -41.09 -17.91
CA LYS A 21 -6.38 -40.06 -18.91
C LYS A 21 -7.13 -38.75 -18.62
N ALA A 22 -8.41 -38.84 -18.26
CA ALA A 22 -9.22 -37.68 -17.90
C ALA A 22 -8.66 -36.96 -16.65
N ARG A 23 -8.24 -37.72 -15.62
CA ARG A 23 -7.58 -37.16 -14.43
C ARG A 23 -6.28 -36.44 -14.79
N LYS A 24 -5.47 -37.01 -15.69
CA LYS A 24 -4.22 -36.38 -16.15
C LYS A 24 -4.49 -35.06 -16.89
N HIS A 25 -5.40 -35.05 -17.87
CA HIS A 25 -5.78 -33.83 -18.58
C HIS A 25 -6.36 -32.77 -17.64
N TYR A 26 -7.22 -33.17 -16.70
CA TYR A 26 -7.77 -32.27 -15.69
C TYR A 26 -6.69 -31.68 -14.78
N ARG A 27 -5.69 -32.48 -14.36
CA ARG A 27 -4.56 -31.99 -13.56
C ARG A 27 -3.74 -30.95 -14.33
N LEU A 28 -3.40 -31.21 -15.58
CA LEU A 28 -2.65 -30.27 -16.43
C LEU A 28 -3.41 -28.97 -16.64
N LEU A 29 -4.71 -29.06 -16.97
CA LEU A 29 -5.57 -27.90 -17.10
C LEU A 29 -5.66 -27.10 -15.81
N LYS A 30 -5.85 -27.78 -14.67
CA LYS A 30 -5.90 -27.14 -13.36
C LYS A 30 -4.60 -26.41 -13.05
N ILE A 31 -3.43 -26.99 -13.33
CA ILE A 31 -2.13 -26.33 -13.15
C ILE A 31 -2.04 -25.10 -14.04
N GLY A 32 -2.41 -25.21 -15.32
CA GLY A 32 -2.41 -24.07 -16.25
C GLY A 32 -3.32 -22.93 -15.80
N VAL A 33 -4.55 -23.24 -15.36
CA VAL A 33 -5.49 -22.25 -14.81
C VAL A 33 -4.94 -21.59 -13.54
N LEU A 34 -4.34 -22.38 -12.64
CA LEU A 34 -3.71 -21.83 -11.44
C LEU A 34 -2.53 -20.91 -11.77
N ALA A 35 -1.70 -21.28 -12.75
CA ALA A 35 -0.61 -20.44 -13.22
C ALA A 35 -1.12 -19.12 -13.81
N LEU A 36 -2.18 -19.16 -14.64
CA LEU A 36 -2.81 -17.96 -15.18
C LEU A 36 -3.39 -17.05 -14.09
N LEU A 37 -4.08 -17.62 -13.09
CA LEU A 37 -4.64 -16.85 -11.99
C LEU A 37 -3.55 -16.24 -11.10
N ALA A 38 -2.48 -16.99 -10.82
CA ALA A 38 -1.35 -16.49 -10.04
C ALA A 38 -0.62 -15.35 -10.79
N LEU A 39 -0.41 -15.49 -12.11
CA LEU A 39 0.14 -14.41 -12.94
C LEU A 39 -0.79 -13.20 -12.99
N ALA A 40 -2.09 -13.41 -13.06
CA ALA A 40 -3.07 -12.32 -13.05
C ALA A 40 -3.06 -11.57 -11.72
N CYS A 41 -2.85 -12.27 -10.60
CA CYS A 41 -2.66 -11.67 -9.28
C CYS A 41 -1.33 -10.91 -9.16
N ALA A 42 -0.30 -11.28 -9.92
CA ALA A 42 0.98 -10.56 -9.93
C ALA A 42 0.87 -9.19 -10.63
N PHE A 43 0.00 -9.07 -11.64
CA PHE A 43 -0.13 -7.88 -12.47
C PHE A 43 -0.48 -6.58 -11.69
N PRO A 44 -1.40 -6.60 -10.70
CA PRO A 44 -1.59 -5.46 -9.78
C PRO A 44 -0.30 -5.00 -9.09
N PHE A 45 0.54 -5.93 -8.65
CA PHE A 45 1.75 -5.61 -7.87
C PHE A 45 2.90 -5.07 -8.72
N THR A 46 2.81 -5.17 -10.05
CA THR A 46 3.78 -4.57 -10.97
C THR A 46 3.42 -3.16 -11.41
N LEU A 47 2.44 -2.50 -10.76
CA LEU A 47 2.23 -1.08 -10.98
C LEU A 47 3.55 -0.32 -10.81
N ASN A 48 4.04 0.30 -11.88
CA ASN A 48 5.33 0.98 -11.97
C ASN A 48 5.11 2.49 -12.11
N LEU A 49 4.28 3.03 -11.24
CA LEU A 49 4.06 4.48 -11.14
C LEU A 49 5.16 5.07 -10.26
N SER A 50 5.87 6.09 -10.75
CA SER A 50 6.75 6.90 -9.91
C SER A 50 5.87 7.66 -8.92
N ASP A 51 6.20 7.51 -7.65
CA ASP A 51 5.45 8.12 -6.57
C ASP A 51 6.07 9.48 -6.22
N PRO A 52 5.26 10.53 -5.93
CA PRO A 52 5.77 11.83 -5.52
C PRO A 52 6.82 11.79 -4.40
N ASP A 53 6.66 10.87 -3.45
CA ASP A 53 7.44 10.85 -2.21
C ASP A 53 8.59 9.82 -2.23
N LEU A 54 8.66 8.97 -3.25
CA LEU A 54 9.66 7.89 -3.34
C LEU A 54 11.09 8.41 -3.16
N TRP A 55 11.43 9.47 -3.88
CA TRP A 55 12.80 9.99 -3.90
C TRP A 55 13.19 10.68 -2.60
N GLY A 56 12.22 11.24 -1.87
CA GLY A 56 12.44 11.74 -0.52
C GLY A 56 12.83 10.61 0.42
N HIS A 57 12.05 9.53 0.47
CA HIS A 57 12.36 8.38 1.34
C HIS A 57 13.74 7.76 1.07
N VAL A 58 14.14 7.65 -0.20
CA VAL A 58 15.49 7.19 -0.56
C VAL A 58 16.55 8.17 -0.03
N ARG A 59 16.35 9.47 -0.27
CA ARG A 59 17.32 10.50 0.14
C ARG A 59 17.45 10.60 1.64
N TYR A 60 16.36 10.57 2.41
CA TYR A 60 16.42 10.64 3.87
C TYR A 60 17.15 9.44 4.48
N GLY A 61 16.97 8.24 3.91
CA GLY A 61 17.75 7.07 4.30
C GLY A 61 19.25 7.21 3.98
N GLN A 62 19.60 7.83 2.84
CA GLN A 62 20.98 8.13 2.48
C GLN A 62 21.60 9.18 3.40
N ASP A 63 20.85 10.23 3.76
CA ASP A 63 21.27 11.26 4.71
C ASP A 63 21.57 10.62 6.08
N TRP A 64 20.73 9.68 6.54
CA TRP A 64 20.97 8.93 7.77
C TRP A 64 22.26 8.09 7.66
N LEU A 65 22.43 7.31 6.59
CA LEU A 65 23.64 6.51 6.38
C LEU A 65 24.91 7.37 6.34
N ALA A 66 24.85 8.54 5.71
CA ALA A 66 25.97 9.47 5.60
C ALA A 66 26.31 10.14 6.94
N ALA A 67 25.30 10.54 7.73
CA ALA A 67 25.51 11.17 9.03
C ALA A 67 25.93 10.17 10.12
N GLY A 68 25.57 8.89 9.98
CA GLY A 68 25.80 7.85 10.99
C GLY A 68 24.85 7.94 12.20
N GLU A 69 23.94 8.91 12.21
CA GLU A 69 22.91 9.11 13.23
C GLU A 69 21.58 9.53 12.61
N LEU A 70 20.47 9.19 13.26
CA LEU A 70 19.13 9.50 12.76
C LEU A 70 18.91 11.02 12.80
N PRO A 71 18.53 11.68 11.67
CA PRO A 71 18.27 13.10 11.65
C PRO A 71 17.17 13.49 12.63
N ARG A 72 17.46 14.50 13.48
CA ARG A 72 16.49 15.04 14.46
C ARG A 72 15.62 16.15 13.90
N THR A 73 16.04 16.74 12.79
CA THR A 73 15.41 17.89 12.13
C THR A 73 15.34 17.64 10.63
N ALA A 74 14.47 18.38 9.93
CA ALA A 74 14.30 18.23 8.50
C ALA A 74 15.57 18.64 7.73
N SER A 75 16.13 17.73 6.91
CA SER A 75 17.17 18.06 5.93
C SER A 75 16.58 18.76 4.70
N HIS A 76 17.43 19.52 3.99
CA HIS A 76 17.14 20.11 2.67
C HIS A 76 15.95 21.09 2.59
N THR A 77 15.65 21.79 3.69
CA THR A 77 14.60 22.82 3.72
C THR A 77 15.08 24.14 4.30
N TYR A 78 14.49 25.26 3.86
CA TYR A 78 14.82 26.61 4.36
C TYR A 78 13.76 27.25 5.25
N THR A 79 12.57 26.64 5.40
CA THR A 79 11.45 27.21 6.16
C THR A 79 11.22 26.53 7.51
N ALA A 80 11.75 25.32 7.66
CA ALA A 80 11.66 24.51 8.86
C ALA A 80 13.06 24.11 9.38
N VAL A 81 14.02 25.03 9.22
CA VAL A 81 15.37 24.88 9.77
C VAL A 81 15.25 24.69 11.29
N ASP A 82 15.93 23.68 11.82
CA ASP A 82 15.90 23.28 13.23
C ASP A 82 14.54 22.82 13.78
N TYR A 83 13.49 22.73 12.94
CA TYR A 83 12.20 22.20 13.38
C TYR A 83 12.31 20.70 13.65
N PRO A 84 11.81 20.20 14.81
CA PRO A 84 11.89 18.79 15.15
C PRO A 84 11.19 17.92 14.10
N TRP A 85 11.84 16.83 13.70
CA TRP A 85 11.26 15.85 12.81
C TRP A 85 11.00 14.53 13.56
N VAL A 86 9.72 14.18 13.69
CA VAL A 86 9.31 12.85 14.15
C VAL A 86 9.18 11.93 12.92
N ASN A 87 10.30 11.33 12.54
CA ASN A 87 10.36 10.42 11.41
C ASN A 87 9.78 9.04 11.79
N HIS A 88 8.50 8.85 11.49
CA HIS A 88 7.77 7.63 11.74
C HIS A 88 8.01 6.52 10.70
N GLU A 89 8.83 6.78 9.68
CA GLU A 89 9.14 5.87 8.57
C GLU A 89 10.64 5.53 8.51
N ASN A 90 11.39 5.84 9.56
CA ASN A 90 12.85 5.75 9.61
C ASN A 90 13.42 4.41 9.10
N ALA A 91 12.96 3.26 9.60
CA ALA A 91 13.48 1.97 9.17
C ALA A 91 13.08 1.62 7.72
N ALA A 92 11.95 2.15 7.23
CA ALA A 92 11.54 1.98 5.84
C ALA A 92 12.42 2.79 4.89
N GLU A 93 12.77 4.01 5.26
CA GLU A 93 13.67 4.88 4.50
C GLU A 93 15.07 4.29 4.42
N LEU A 94 15.59 3.76 5.54
CA LEU A 94 16.85 3.03 5.55
C LEU A 94 16.82 1.82 4.61
N LEU A 95 15.73 1.05 4.62
CA LEU A 95 15.55 -0.07 3.70
C LEU A 95 15.50 0.40 2.25
N PHE A 96 14.87 1.54 1.96
CA PHE A 96 14.78 2.09 0.61
C PHE A 96 16.14 2.58 0.10
N ALA A 97 16.90 3.32 0.92
CA ALA A 97 18.26 3.74 0.58
C ALA A 97 19.16 2.54 0.29
N LEU A 98 19.19 1.55 1.18
CA LEU A 98 20.00 0.33 1.00
C LEU A 98 19.56 -0.46 -0.24
N SER A 99 18.26 -0.56 -0.50
CA SER A 99 17.75 -1.26 -1.68
C SER A 99 18.13 -0.54 -2.97
N TYR A 100 18.03 0.80 -2.97
CA TYR A 100 18.41 1.61 -4.11
C TYR A 100 19.90 1.47 -4.43
N GLU A 101 20.77 1.50 -3.41
CA GLU A 101 22.23 1.37 -3.58
C GLU A 101 22.68 -0.02 -4.04
N HIS A 102 22.07 -1.09 -3.52
CA HIS A 102 22.55 -2.46 -3.75
C HIS A 102 21.87 -3.19 -4.90
N VAL A 103 20.58 -2.95 -5.14
CA VAL A 103 19.80 -3.67 -6.16
C VAL A 103 19.15 -2.75 -7.19
N GLY A 104 19.23 -1.43 -7.00
CA GLY A 104 18.68 -0.42 -7.89
C GLY A 104 17.16 -0.47 -8.02
N ILE A 105 16.63 0.42 -8.86
CA ILE A 105 15.18 0.58 -9.10
C ILE A 105 14.56 -0.73 -9.63
N TYR A 106 15.26 -1.41 -10.55
CA TYR A 106 14.80 -2.69 -11.10
C TYR A 106 14.63 -3.75 -10.00
N GLY A 107 15.64 -3.91 -9.14
CA GLY A 107 15.59 -4.84 -8.03
C GLY A 107 14.46 -4.50 -7.05
N MET A 108 14.24 -3.21 -6.77
CA MET A 108 13.13 -2.75 -5.93
C MET A 108 11.76 -3.07 -6.54
N LEU A 109 11.57 -2.90 -7.86
CA LEU A 109 10.32 -3.25 -8.56
C LEU A 109 10.03 -4.74 -8.44
N VAL A 110 11.04 -5.58 -8.66
CA VAL A 110 10.94 -7.03 -8.51
C VAL A 110 10.62 -7.40 -7.06
N ALA A 111 11.35 -6.84 -6.09
CA ALA A 111 11.13 -7.10 -4.66
C ALA A 111 9.71 -6.73 -4.22
N LYS A 112 9.19 -5.59 -4.68
CA LYS A 112 7.80 -5.16 -4.45
C LYS A 112 6.79 -6.17 -5.00
N CYS A 113 6.97 -6.62 -6.24
CA CYS A 113 6.10 -7.64 -6.82
C CYS A 113 6.16 -8.96 -6.05
N LEU A 114 7.37 -9.40 -5.65
CA LEU A 114 7.57 -10.62 -4.86
C LEU A 114 6.91 -10.51 -3.49
N LEU A 115 6.96 -9.33 -2.85
CA LEU A 115 6.28 -9.07 -1.58
C LEU A 115 4.76 -9.25 -1.70
N GLY A 116 4.14 -8.61 -2.70
CA GLY A 116 2.71 -8.77 -2.98
C GLY A 116 2.32 -10.23 -3.27
N MET A 117 3.14 -10.93 -4.06
CA MET A 117 2.91 -12.35 -4.34
C MET A 117 3.13 -13.24 -3.12
N ALA A 118 4.08 -12.93 -2.24
CA ALA A 118 4.28 -13.66 -0.98
C ALA A 118 3.06 -13.52 -0.07
N MET A 119 2.43 -12.34 -0.01
CA MET A 119 1.17 -12.12 0.69
C MET A 119 0.05 -12.99 0.11
N MET A 120 -0.13 -12.99 -1.21
CA MET A 120 -1.16 -13.80 -1.88
C MET A 120 -0.95 -15.30 -1.68
N VAL A 121 0.28 -15.79 -1.84
CA VAL A 121 0.63 -17.20 -1.62
C VAL A 121 0.37 -17.60 -0.17
N THR A 122 0.67 -16.72 0.79
CA THR A 122 0.40 -16.98 2.21
C THR A 122 -1.11 -17.13 2.49
N MET A 123 -1.94 -16.20 1.98
CA MET A 123 -3.40 -16.29 2.07
C MET A 123 -3.93 -17.56 1.38
N ALA A 124 -3.40 -17.88 0.19
CA ALA A 124 -3.78 -19.05 -0.57
C ALA A 124 -3.46 -20.35 0.18
N TRP A 125 -2.27 -20.44 0.75
CA TRP A 125 -1.82 -21.58 1.54
C TRP A 125 -2.68 -21.80 2.79
N LEU A 126 -2.98 -20.73 3.53
CA LEU A 126 -3.87 -20.76 4.70
C LEU A 126 -5.26 -21.27 4.34
N ALA A 127 -5.87 -20.73 3.29
CA ALA A 127 -7.19 -21.13 2.83
C ALA A 127 -7.20 -22.58 2.32
N CYS A 128 -6.18 -23.00 1.57
CA CYS A 128 -6.05 -24.38 1.10
C CYS A 128 -5.90 -25.38 2.26
N LYS A 129 -5.17 -25.01 3.32
CA LYS A 129 -5.05 -25.82 4.55
C LYS A 129 -6.40 -26.00 5.25
N LYS A 130 -7.32 -25.04 5.10
CA LYS A 130 -8.71 -25.11 5.59
C LYS A 130 -9.65 -25.86 4.62
N GLY A 131 -9.11 -26.51 3.58
CA GLY A 131 -9.86 -27.35 2.64
C GLY A 131 -10.47 -26.59 1.45
N VAL A 132 -10.17 -25.30 1.27
CA VAL A 132 -10.68 -24.53 0.14
C VAL A 132 -9.91 -24.90 -1.14
N PRO A 133 -10.57 -25.22 -2.27
CA PRO A 133 -9.87 -25.54 -3.51
C PRO A 133 -9.05 -24.35 -4.02
N ALA A 134 -7.78 -24.59 -4.37
CA ALA A 134 -6.85 -23.53 -4.82
C ALA A 134 -7.40 -22.62 -5.93
N VAL A 135 -8.12 -23.16 -6.92
CA VAL A 135 -8.71 -22.37 -8.02
C VAL A 135 -9.72 -21.35 -7.48
N SER A 136 -10.53 -21.77 -6.50
CA SER A 136 -11.51 -20.90 -5.86
C SER A 136 -10.83 -19.79 -5.05
N VAL A 137 -9.75 -20.13 -4.35
CA VAL A 137 -8.96 -19.15 -3.59
C VAL A 137 -8.32 -18.12 -4.51
N TRP A 138 -7.58 -18.56 -5.53
CA TRP A 138 -6.89 -17.66 -6.46
C TRP A 138 -7.86 -16.78 -7.26
N ALA A 139 -9.07 -17.27 -7.56
CA ALA A 139 -10.11 -16.44 -8.18
C ALA A 139 -10.56 -15.29 -7.26
N LEU A 140 -10.74 -15.54 -5.96
CA LEU A 140 -11.04 -14.49 -4.99
C LEU A 140 -9.84 -13.56 -4.76
N LEU A 141 -8.63 -14.13 -4.68
CA LEU A 141 -7.41 -13.35 -4.48
C LEU A 141 -7.10 -12.42 -5.64
N LEU A 142 -7.57 -12.71 -6.85
CA LEU A 142 -7.47 -11.76 -7.96
C LEU A 142 -8.19 -10.45 -7.63
N LEU A 143 -9.40 -10.52 -7.09
CA LEU A 143 -10.14 -9.32 -6.66
C LEU A 143 -9.45 -8.60 -5.48
N VAL A 144 -8.87 -9.36 -4.55
CA VAL A 144 -8.06 -8.81 -3.45
C VAL A 144 -6.85 -8.06 -4.01
N ALA A 145 -6.10 -8.68 -4.93
CA ALA A 145 -4.94 -8.07 -5.57
C ALA A 145 -5.31 -6.80 -6.36
N THR A 146 -6.43 -6.81 -7.08
CA THR A 146 -6.95 -5.60 -7.76
C THR A 146 -7.24 -4.46 -6.79
N ASN A 147 -7.81 -4.76 -5.61
CA ASN A 147 -8.05 -3.74 -4.58
C ASN A 147 -6.76 -3.22 -3.92
N LEU A 148 -5.69 -4.00 -3.94
CA LEU A 148 -4.37 -3.57 -3.43
C LEU A 148 -3.58 -2.72 -4.44
N GLN A 149 -3.93 -2.77 -5.73
CA GLN A 149 -3.15 -2.17 -6.81
C GLN A 149 -2.79 -0.70 -6.58
N ALA A 150 -3.77 0.13 -6.26
CA ALA A 150 -3.58 1.59 -6.11
C ALA A 150 -2.72 1.96 -4.89
N PHE A 151 -2.57 1.05 -3.94
CA PHE A 151 -1.77 1.23 -2.72
C PHE A 151 -0.40 0.53 -2.83
N PHE A 152 -0.10 -0.05 -3.99
CA PHE A 152 1.16 -0.73 -4.27
C PHE A 152 2.24 0.08 -5.02
N PRO A 153 2.28 1.44 -5.02
CA PRO A 153 3.51 2.19 -5.32
C PRO A 153 4.65 1.91 -4.32
N MET A 154 5.88 2.32 -4.64
CA MET A 154 7.04 2.21 -3.75
C MET A 154 6.94 3.24 -2.61
N ARG A 155 6.16 2.91 -1.58
CA ARG A 155 5.98 3.71 -0.37
C ARG A 155 6.22 2.84 0.88
N PRO A 156 6.61 3.43 2.04
CA PRO A 156 6.77 2.71 3.30
C PRO A 156 5.54 1.89 3.72
N GLN A 157 4.34 2.29 3.31
CA GLN A 157 3.08 1.55 3.53
C GLN A 157 3.12 0.07 3.10
N LEU A 158 3.96 -0.32 2.13
CA LEU A 158 4.14 -1.71 1.73
C LEU A 158 4.58 -2.60 2.90
N LEU A 159 5.42 -2.08 3.79
CA LEU A 159 5.84 -2.77 5.00
C LEU A 159 4.67 -2.95 5.97
N SER A 160 3.74 -1.99 6.05
CA SER A 160 2.52 -2.17 6.83
C SER A 160 1.68 -3.33 6.34
N PHE A 161 1.53 -3.49 5.02
CA PHE A 161 0.75 -4.60 4.46
C PHE A 161 1.42 -5.96 4.70
N ALA A 162 2.75 -6.01 4.61
CA ALA A 162 3.53 -7.20 4.92
C ALA A 162 3.43 -7.57 6.41
N LEU A 163 3.64 -6.62 7.32
CA LEU A 163 3.59 -6.82 8.77
C LEU A 163 2.16 -7.14 9.24
N CYS A 164 1.14 -6.52 8.65
CA CYS A 164 -0.26 -6.88 8.86
C CYS A 164 -0.54 -8.32 8.43
N THR A 165 -0.01 -8.74 7.27
CA THR A 165 -0.14 -10.13 6.78
C THR A 165 0.53 -11.10 7.76
N MET A 166 1.73 -10.79 8.27
CA MET A 166 2.42 -11.58 9.28
C MET A 166 1.62 -11.67 10.59
N ALA A 167 1.09 -10.54 11.07
CA ALA A 167 0.23 -10.51 12.25
C ALA A 167 -1.02 -11.38 12.07
N LEU A 168 -1.68 -11.33 10.91
CA LEU A 168 -2.84 -12.18 10.60
C LEU A 168 -2.47 -13.66 10.49
N VAL A 169 -1.27 -14.02 10.03
CA VAL A 169 -0.76 -15.41 10.09
C VAL A 169 -0.60 -15.85 11.55
N CYS A 170 0.00 -15.01 12.39
CA CYS A 170 0.14 -15.26 13.83
C CYS A 170 -1.22 -15.50 14.50
N LEU A 171 -2.22 -14.65 14.21
CA LEU A 171 -3.57 -14.78 14.74
C LEU A 171 -4.30 -16.03 14.20
N ASP A 172 -4.23 -16.29 12.89
CA ASP A 172 -4.85 -17.49 12.29
C ASP A 172 -4.34 -18.78 12.94
N ARG A 173 -3.03 -18.84 13.22
CA ARG A 173 -2.39 -20.01 13.82
C ARG A 173 -2.50 -20.08 15.33
N GLY A 174 -2.44 -18.94 16.00
CA GLY A 174 -2.69 -18.81 17.44
C GLY A 174 -4.09 -19.27 17.81
N PHE A 175 -5.07 -19.02 16.95
CA PHE A 175 -6.47 -19.41 17.14
C PHE A 175 -6.94 -20.48 16.14
N ALA A 176 -6.04 -21.37 15.71
CA ALA A 176 -6.42 -22.44 14.79
C ALA A 176 -7.45 -23.39 15.44
N GLY A 177 -8.61 -23.56 14.79
CA GLY A 177 -9.73 -24.36 15.30
C GLY A 177 -10.64 -23.63 16.29
N TRP A 178 -10.58 -22.29 16.32
CA TRP A 178 -11.40 -21.41 17.14
C TRP A 178 -12.74 -21.08 16.47
N PRO A 179 -13.59 -22.11 16.32
CA PRO A 179 -14.77 -22.14 17.19
C PRO A 179 -14.96 -23.43 17.98
N ASP A 180 -14.29 -24.52 17.58
CA ASP A 180 -14.59 -25.87 18.07
C ASP A 180 -13.75 -26.23 19.29
N ARG A 181 -12.45 -25.90 19.28
CA ARG A 181 -11.51 -26.30 20.33
C ARG A 181 -11.31 -25.28 21.43
N ARG A 182 -11.56 -23.99 21.14
CA ARG A 182 -11.36 -22.84 22.06
C ARG A 182 -10.04 -22.91 22.86
N ARG A 183 -8.97 -23.32 22.17
CA ARG A 183 -7.60 -23.38 22.72
C ARG A 183 -6.67 -22.47 21.94
N VAL A 184 -5.86 -21.71 22.68
CA VAL A 184 -4.87 -20.79 22.12
C VAL A 184 -3.52 -21.49 21.99
N GLN A 185 -2.85 -21.26 20.88
CA GLN A 185 -1.48 -21.70 20.63
C GLN A 185 -0.52 -20.51 20.78
N PHE A 186 -0.12 -20.21 22.02
CA PHE A 186 0.66 -19.01 22.36
C PHE A 186 1.98 -18.85 21.60
N ARG A 187 2.63 -19.95 21.19
CA ARG A 187 3.85 -19.89 20.35
C ARG A 187 3.69 -19.10 19.06
N TRP A 188 2.47 -19.05 18.51
CA TRP A 188 2.17 -18.28 17.30
C TRP A 188 1.82 -16.82 17.59
N LEU A 189 1.47 -16.50 18.83
CA LEU A 189 1.20 -15.12 19.27
C LEU A 189 2.46 -14.42 19.78
N ALA A 190 3.46 -15.17 20.23
CA ALA A 190 4.74 -14.65 20.73
C ALA A 190 5.48 -13.70 19.76
N PRO A 191 5.42 -13.86 18.42
CA PRO A 191 6.05 -12.92 17.50
C PRO A 191 5.34 -11.56 17.38
N LEU A 192 4.10 -11.41 17.84
CA LEU A 192 3.32 -10.18 17.63
C LEU A 192 3.99 -8.91 18.19
N PRO A 193 4.54 -8.89 19.42
CA PRO A 193 5.27 -7.73 19.92
C PRO A 193 6.45 -7.34 19.02
N ILE A 194 7.23 -8.33 18.54
CA ILE A 194 8.37 -8.07 17.64
C ILE A 194 7.89 -7.47 16.32
N ILE A 195 6.78 -7.97 15.77
CA ILE A 195 6.15 -7.39 14.57
C ILE A 195 5.82 -5.92 14.81
N PHE A 196 5.26 -5.56 15.98
CA PHE A 196 4.94 -4.16 16.31
C PHE A 196 6.16 -3.27 16.55
N ILE A 197 7.27 -3.80 17.08
CA ILE A 197 8.55 -3.07 17.17
C ILE A 197 9.02 -2.70 15.76
N VAL A 198 9.01 -3.65 14.82
CA VAL A 198 9.40 -3.38 13.43
C VAL A 198 8.40 -2.41 12.78
N TRP A 199 7.11 -2.59 13.04
CA TRP A 199 6.05 -1.80 12.40
C TRP A 199 6.06 -0.33 12.82
N VAL A 200 6.22 -0.02 14.11
CA VAL A 200 6.25 1.37 14.59
C VAL A 200 7.42 2.17 14.03
N ASN A 201 8.52 1.51 13.67
CA ASN A 201 9.67 2.12 13.00
C ASN A 201 9.56 2.06 11.46
N SER A 202 8.51 1.46 10.90
CA SER A 202 8.39 1.31 9.45
C SER A 202 7.36 2.27 8.85
N HIS A 203 6.19 2.40 9.48
CA HIS A 203 5.09 3.19 8.93
C HIS A 203 3.95 3.38 9.95
N GLY A 204 3.25 4.51 9.90
CA GLY A 204 2.16 4.87 10.81
C GLY A 204 0.94 3.92 10.81
N GLY A 205 0.86 3.05 9.81
CA GLY A 205 -0.14 1.98 9.71
C GLY A 205 -0.14 0.97 10.86
N PHE A 206 0.87 0.98 11.74
CA PHE A 206 0.91 0.15 12.94
C PHE A 206 -0.30 0.40 13.86
N VAL A 207 -0.88 1.62 13.86
CA VAL A 207 -2.09 1.95 14.63
C VAL A 207 -3.27 1.11 14.15
N ALA A 208 -3.48 0.99 12.84
CA ALA A 208 -4.51 0.12 12.27
C ALA A 208 -4.24 -1.35 12.64
N GLY A 209 -2.97 -1.78 12.61
CA GLY A 209 -2.53 -3.09 13.09
C GLY A 209 -2.92 -3.34 14.55
N LEU A 210 -2.64 -2.39 15.46
CA LEU A 210 -2.99 -2.47 16.87
C LEU A 210 -4.50 -2.59 17.07
N CYS A 211 -5.29 -1.81 16.33
CA CYS A 211 -6.75 -1.89 16.38
C CYS A 211 -7.26 -3.26 15.92
N ILE A 212 -6.75 -3.80 14.80
CA ILE A 212 -7.15 -5.11 14.27
C ILE A 212 -6.77 -6.24 15.24
N VAL A 213 -5.50 -6.28 15.68
CA VAL A 213 -4.99 -7.29 16.60
C VAL A 213 -5.71 -7.18 17.94
N GLY A 214 -5.78 -5.99 18.52
CA GLY A 214 -6.42 -5.71 19.80
C GLY A 214 -7.89 -6.09 19.82
N THR A 215 -8.64 -5.71 18.78
CA THR A 215 -10.07 -6.08 18.64
C THR A 215 -10.24 -7.60 18.55
N LEU A 216 -9.36 -8.28 17.81
CA LEU A 216 -9.41 -9.74 17.71
C LEU A 216 -9.13 -10.39 19.06
N LEU A 217 -8.02 -10.02 19.73
CA LEU A 217 -7.66 -10.56 21.03
C LEU A 217 -8.76 -10.30 22.08
N LEU A 218 -9.33 -9.09 22.09
CA LEU A 218 -10.45 -8.73 22.95
C LEU A 218 -11.70 -9.58 22.67
N GLY A 219 -12.06 -9.76 21.39
CA GLY A 219 -13.15 -10.63 20.99
C GLY A 219 -12.95 -12.07 21.48
N ARG A 220 -11.73 -12.61 21.38
CA ARG A 220 -11.39 -13.94 21.91
C ARG A 220 -11.51 -14.03 23.42
N MET A 221 -11.06 -13.01 24.14
CA MET A 221 -11.20 -12.95 25.61
C MET A 221 -12.68 -12.92 26.01
N ILE A 222 -13.51 -12.12 25.34
CA ILE A 222 -14.96 -12.05 25.59
C ILE A 222 -15.62 -13.39 25.30
N GLU A 223 -15.29 -14.04 24.17
CA GLU A 223 -15.79 -15.37 23.80
C GLU A 223 -15.44 -16.45 24.83
N LEU A 224 -14.22 -16.42 25.37
CA LEU A 224 -13.75 -17.31 26.44
C LEU A 224 -14.51 -17.09 27.74
N MET A 225 -14.60 -15.83 28.19
CA MET A 225 -15.28 -15.48 29.43
C MET A 225 -16.77 -15.81 29.38
N ARG A 226 -17.42 -15.63 28.22
CA ARG A 226 -18.83 -16.02 28.04
C ARG A 226 -19.05 -17.53 28.07
N TYR A 227 -18.07 -18.33 27.65
CA TYR A 227 -18.21 -19.78 27.53
C TYR A 227 -17.82 -20.52 28.81
N ASP A 228 -16.66 -20.20 29.40
CA ASP A 228 -16.10 -20.93 30.56
C ASP A 228 -16.01 -20.06 31.84
N GLY A 229 -16.45 -18.80 31.79
CA GLY A 229 -16.42 -17.90 32.93
C GLY A 229 -15.00 -17.73 33.51
N ARG A 230 -14.89 -17.72 34.84
CA ARG A 230 -13.60 -17.59 35.56
C ARG A 230 -12.62 -18.75 35.27
N ARG A 231 -13.10 -19.92 34.80
CA ARG A 231 -12.20 -21.04 34.44
C ARG A 231 -11.33 -20.73 33.23
N SER A 232 -11.75 -19.76 32.40
CA SER A 232 -10.99 -19.31 31.22
C SER A 232 -9.81 -18.39 31.53
N LEU A 233 -9.66 -17.93 32.79
CA LEU A 233 -8.63 -16.95 33.17
C LEU A 233 -7.21 -17.39 32.82
N GLY A 234 -6.92 -18.70 32.86
CA GLY A 234 -5.63 -19.25 32.46
C GLY A 234 -5.28 -19.04 30.98
N GLN A 235 -6.26 -18.79 30.11
CA GLN A 235 -6.05 -18.39 28.71
C GLN A 235 -6.24 -16.89 28.51
N VAL A 236 -7.21 -16.27 29.20
CA VAL A 236 -7.51 -14.84 29.07
C VAL A 236 -6.34 -13.97 29.52
N ILE A 237 -5.71 -14.28 30.66
CA ILE A 237 -4.58 -13.49 31.18
C ILE A 237 -3.41 -13.48 30.20
N PRO A 238 -2.91 -14.63 29.69
CA PRO A 238 -1.85 -14.61 28.69
C PRO A 238 -2.23 -13.90 27.38
N ILE A 239 -3.48 -13.98 26.92
CA ILE A 239 -3.94 -13.21 25.75
C ILE A 239 -3.85 -11.70 26.04
N ALA A 240 -4.31 -11.27 27.22
CA ALA A 240 -4.22 -9.88 27.64
C ALA A 240 -2.75 -9.41 27.73
N LEU A 241 -1.86 -10.25 28.27
CA LEU A 241 -0.43 -9.96 28.33
C LEU A 241 0.19 -9.82 26.94
N VAL A 242 -0.21 -10.63 25.95
CA VAL A 242 0.22 -10.45 24.56
C VAL A 242 -0.26 -9.10 24.01
N GLY A 243 -1.51 -8.73 24.26
CA GLY A 243 -2.06 -7.43 23.85
C GLY A 243 -1.30 -6.25 24.47
N LEU A 244 -1.04 -6.31 25.78
CA LEU A 244 -0.24 -5.32 26.50
C LEU A 244 1.21 -5.27 26.00
N ALA A 245 1.81 -6.42 25.68
CA ALA A 245 3.15 -6.48 25.10
C ALA A 245 3.20 -5.85 23.69
N CYS A 246 2.14 -5.98 22.89
CA CYS A 246 2.05 -5.30 21.59
C CYS A 246 1.95 -3.78 21.75
N LEU A 247 1.21 -3.30 22.76
CA LEU A 247 1.14 -1.87 23.09
C LEU A 247 2.48 -1.35 23.62
N ALA A 248 3.13 -2.10 24.52
CA ALA A 248 4.46 -1.72 25.01
C ALA A 248 5.52 -1.76 23.90
N ALA A 249 5.40 -2.67 22.95
CA ALA A 249 6.30 -2.79 21.81
C ALA A 249 6.34 -1.53 20.93
N THR A 250 5.24 -0.76 20.85
CA THR A 250 5.26 0.49 20.06
C THR A 250 6.10 1.59 20.70
N LEU A 251 6.43 1.47 21.98
CA LEU A 251 7.36 2.39 22.66
C LEU A 251 8.83 2.15 22.28
N VAL A 252 9.13 1.02 21.61
CA VAL A 252 10.47 0.68 21.14
C VAL A 252 10.73 1.36 19.79
N ASN A 253 10.89 2.67 19.83
CA ASN A 253 11.24 3.52 18.70
C ASN A 253 12.14 4.68 19.18
N PRO A 254 12.91 5.36 18.31
CA PRO A 254 13.84 6.42 18.71
C PRO A 254 13.20 7.60 19.47
N TYR A 255 11.90 7.78 19.36
CA TYR A 255 11.14 8.88 19.95
C TYR A 255 10.36 8.47 21.21
N GLY A 256 10.30 7.17 21.54
CA GLY A 256 9.56 6.64 22.69
C GLY A 256 8.10 7.10 22.70
N LEU A 257 7.71 7.83 23.74
CA LEU A 257 6.37 8.42 23.88
C LEU A 257 6.13 9.60 22.92
N GLY A 258 7.18 10.30 22.47
CA GLY A 258 7.06 11.43 21.54
C GLY A 258 6.41 11.03 20.21
N MET A 259 6.60 9.79 19.77
CA MET A 259 5.89 9.24 18.60
C MET A 259 4.36 9.21 18.80
N HIS A 260 3.92 8.82 20.00
CA HIS A 260 2.50 8.75 20.33
C HIS A 260 1.89 10.13 20.59
N GLU A 261 2.66 11.04 21.19
CA GLU A 261 2.28 12.44 21.36
C GLU A 261 2.09 13.12 20.00
N TRP A 262 3.03 12.94 19.07
CA TRP A 262 2.89 13.43 17.70
C TRP A 262 1.63 12.86 17.03
N LEU A 263 1.42 11.54 17.08
CA LEU A 263 0.20 10.92 16.51
C LEU A 263 -1.08 11.48 17.11
N TRP A 264 -1.11 11.77 18.41
CA TRP A 264 -2.26 12.35 19.08
C TRP A 264 -2.52 13.78 18.60
N ASN A 265 -1.47 14.59 18.46
CA ASN A 265 -1.58 15.97 18.00
C ASN A 265 -1.99 16.05 16.51
N SER A 266 -1.47 15.15 15.68
CA SER A 266 -1.84 15.02 14.26
C SER A 266 -3.22 14.36 14.03
N TRP A 267 -3.85 13.81 15.08
CA TRP A 267 -5.19 13.20 14.98
C TRP A 267 -6.31 14.24 14.73
N GLY A 268 -6.04 15.53 14.98
CA GLY A 268 -7.02 16.63 15.03
C GLY A 268 -7.79 16.95 13.73
N GLY A 269 -7.42 16.37 12.60
CA GLY A 269 -8.15 16.52 11.34
C GLY A 269 -7.33 15.95 10.19
N ALA A 270 -7.95 15.13 9.35
CA ALA A 270 -7.30 14.75 8.10
C ALA A 270 -7.23 15.97 7.18
N PRO A 271 -6.03 16.43 6.77
CA PRO A 271 -5.92 17.63 5.94
C PRO A 271 -6.72 17.41 4.65
N PRO A 272 -7.73 18.24 4.34
CA PRO A 272 -8.50 18.13 3.10
C PRO A 272 -7.64 18.26 1.84
N GLU A 273 -6.43 18.79 1.99
CA GLU A 273 -5.39 18.92 0.97
C GLU A 273 -4.82 17.55 0.55
N ILE A 274 -4.83 16.54 1.44
CA ILE A 274 -4.28 15.21 1.19
C ILE A 274 -5.37 14.25 0.73
N THR A 275 -5.32 13.87 -0.55
CA THR A 275 -6.36 13.07 -1.22
C THR A 275 -6.57 11.68 -0.63
N GLU A 276 -5.55 11.10 0.03
CA GLU A 276 -5.61 9.76 0.62
C GLU A 276 -6.58 9.63 1.80
N TRP A 277 -6.94 10.75 2.42
CA TRP A 277 -7.93 10.80 3.49
C TRP A 277 -9.34 11.10 2.98
N ALA A 278 -9.52 11.35 1.69
CA ALA A 278 -10.84 11.52 1.11
C ALA A 278 -11.59 10.17 1.02
N PRO A 279 -12.93 10.19 0.96
CA PRO A 279 -13.71 8.99 0.67
C PRO A 279 -13.55 8.56 -0.79
N PRO A 280 -13.67 7.25 -1.10
CA PRO A 280 -13.70 6.76 -2.47
C PRO A 280 -14.91 7.30 -3.24
N GLN A 281 -14.68 7.83 -4.44
CA GLN A 281 -15.73 8.37 -5.32
C GLN A 281 -15.88 7.54 -6.60
N PRO A 282 -17.07 7.45 -7.21
CA PRO A 282 -17.30 6.65 -8.43
C PRO A 282 -16.36 6.92 -9.61
N GLY A 283 -15.80 8.14 -9.71
CA GLY A 283 -14.83 8.51 -10.73
C GLY A 283 -13.39 8.04 -10.45
N THR A 284 -13.11 7.51 -9.26
CA THR A 284 -11.76 7.03 -8.90
C THR A 284 -11.57 5.57 -9.31
N PRO A 285 -10.37 5.16 -9.80
CA PRO A 285 -10.11 3.78 -10.23
C PRO A 285 -10.33 2.71 -9.14
N VAL A 286 -10.28 3.10 -7.87
CA VAL A 286 -10.41 2.21 -6.71
C VAL A 286 -11.86 1.91 -6.33
N PHE A 287 -12.82 2.75 -6.72
CA PHE A 287 -14.19 2.67 -6.24
C PHE A 287 -14.90 1.37 -6.63
N TRP A 288 -14.90 1.02 -7.91
CA TRP A 288 -15.60 -0.17 -8.39
C TRP A 288 -15.02 -1.49 -7.88
N PRO A 289 -13.67 -1.67 -7.87
CA PRO A 289 -13.05 -2.81 -7.19
C PRO A 289 -13.46 -2.93 -5.72
N PHE A 290 -13.52 -1.81 -4.99
CA PHE A 290 -13.86 -1.78 -3.57
C PHE A 290 -15.33 -2.14 -3.32
N VAL A 291 -16.26 -1.52 -4.05
CA VAL A 291 -17.69 -1.84 -3.97
C VAL A 291 -17.95 -3.30 -4.33
N THR A 292 -17.26 -3.83 -5.35
CA THR A 292 -17.35 -5.23 -5.75
C THR A 292 -16.87 -6.16 -4.63
N LEU A 293 -15.78 -5.79 -3.95
CA LEU A 293 -15.26 -6.57 -2.83
C LEU A 293 -16.22 -6.55 -1.63
N ILE A 294 -16.81 -5.41 -1.29
CA ILE A 294 -17.85 -5.31 -0.25
C ILE A 294 -19.05 -6.20 -0.63
N ALA A 295 -19.56 -6.08 -1.86
CA ALA A 295 -20.71 -6.85 -2.31
C ALA A 295 -20.46 -8.37 -2.23
N ILE A 296 -19.27 -8.82 -2.65
CA ILE A 296 -18.87 -10.22 -2.52
C ILE A 296 -18.70 -10.62 -1.06
N ALA A 297 -18.10 -9.78 -0.22
CA ALA A 297 -17.94 -10.06 1.21
C ALA A 297 -19.31 -10.28 1.90
N VAL A 298 -20.23 -9.33 1.71
CA VAL A 298 -21.60 -9.41 2.25
C VAL A 298 -22.35 -10.61 1.67
N GLY A 299 -22.32 -10.81 0.35
CA GLY A 299 -22.98 -11.93 -0.31
C GLY A 299 -22.47 -13.29 0.17
N CYS A 300 -21.16 -13.44 0.37
CA CYS A 300 -20.57 -14.65 0.91
C CYS A 300 -20.99 -14.90 2.35
N LEU A 301 -20.95 -13.89 3.21
CA LEU A 301 -21.35 -14.02 4.62
C LEU A 301 -22.86 -14.31 4.78
N ALA A 302 -23.69 -13.77 3.89
CA ALA A 302 -25.13 -14.05 3.86
C ALA A 302 -25.43 -15.48 3.35
N ALA A 303 -24.77 -15.91 2.26
CA ALA A 303 -25.06 -17.18 1.61
C ALA A 303 -24.36 -18.40 2.25
N THR A 304 -23.27 -18.20 2.99
CA THR A 304 -22.46 -19.28 3.56
C THR A 304 -23.22 -20.17 4.55
N GLN A 305 -22.92 -21.46 4.49
CA GLN A 305 -23.36 -22.50 5.43
C GLN A 305 -22.29 -22.78 6.50
N GLN A 306 -21.14 -22.11 6.43
CA GLN A 306 -20.04 -22.26 7.38
C GLN A 306 -20.29 -21.41 8.63
N LYS A 307 -19.72 -21.83 9.77
CA LYS A 307 -19.79 -21.05 11.01
C LYS A 307 -19.17 -19.67 10.79
N ARG A 308 -19.89 -18.65 11.22
CA ARG A 308 -19.48 -17.25 11.15
C ARG A 308 -18.73 -16.88 12.42
N ASP A 309 -17.56 -16.29 12.25
CA ASP A 309 -16.79 -15.74 13.36
C ASP A 309 -17.20 -14.29 13.58
N TRP A 310 -17.95 -14.03 14.66
CA TRP A 310 -18.48 -12.71 14.95
C TRP A 310 -17.38 -11.67 15.19
N THR A 311 -16.27 -12.06 15.81
CA THR A 311 -15.13 -11.16 16.02
C THR A 311 -14.53 -10.72 14.68
N GLN A 312 -14.37 -11.65 13.73
CA GLN A 312 -13.90 -11.33 12.37
C GLN A 312 -14.90 -10.44 11.62
N ILE A 313 -16.21 -10.70 11.75
CA ILE A 313 -17.26 -9.88 11.12
C ILE A 313 -17.22 -8.45 11.66
N VAL A 314 -17.10 -8.27 12.98
CA VAL A 314 -17.00 -6.93 13.59
C VAL A 314 -15.79 -6.18 13.02
N ILE A 315 -14.63 -6.83 12.92
CA ILE A 315 -13.43 -6.21 12.34
C ILE A 315 -13.64 -5.86 10.86
N LEU A 316 -14.23 -6.75 10.06
CA LEU A 316 -14.55 -6.47 8.65
C LEU A 316 -15.50 -5.27 8.51
N VAL A 317 -16.51 -5.16 9.38
CA VAL A 317 -17.45 -4.04 9.37
C VAL A 317 -16.75 -2.75 9.77
N LEU A 318 -15.95 -2.75 10.84
CA LEU A 318 -15.24 -1.54 11.30
C LEU A 318 -14.22 -1.05 10.28
N VAL A 319 -13.39 -1.96 9.73
CA VAL A 319 -12.39 -1.59 8.73
C VAL A 319 -13.04 -1.27 7.38
N GLY A 320 -14.12 -1.95 7.01
CA GLY A 320 -14.91 -1.62 5.82
C GLY A 320 -15.59 -0.25 5.91
N TRP A 321 -16.08 0.11 7.10
CA TRP A 321 -16.58 1.45 7.40
C TRP A 321 -15.48 2.50 7.25
N GLN A 322 -14.31 2.29 7.87
CA GLN A 322 -13.16 3.18 7.72
C GLN A 322 -12.69 3.29 6.27
N ALA A 323 -12.68 2.20 5.51
CA ALA A 323 -12.35 2.18 4.08
C ALA A 323 -13.37 2.93 3.21
N SER A 324 -14.62 3.05 3.67
CA SER A 324 -15.65 3.84 3.01
C SER A 324 -15.52 5.34 3.31
N LEU A 325 -14.82 5.70 4.38
CA LEU A 325 -14.53 7.09 4.76
C LEU A 325 -13.17 7.58 4.24
N HIS A 326 -12.18 6.69 4.17
CA HIS A 326 -10.80 7.03 3.80
C HIS A 326 -10.18 5.96 2.89
N LEU A 327 -9.63 6.38 1.75
CA LEU A 327 -9.02 5.50 0.74
C LEU A 327 -7.97 4.55 1.32
N ARG A 328 -7.09 5.05 2.19
CA ARG A 328 -5.96 4.29 2.77
C ARG A 328 -6.35 3.00 3.52
N HIS A 329 -7.60 2.89 4.00
CA HIS A 329 -8.05 1.68 4.71
C HIS A 329 -8.56 0.57 3.78
N ILE A 330 -8.76 0.84 2.49
CA ILE A 330 -9.19 -0.15 1.49
C ILE A 330 -8.19 -1.32 1.42
N ALA A 331 -6.88 -1.03 1.50
CA ALA A 331 -5.85 -2.07 1.47
C ALA A 331 -5.95 -3.03 2.66
N PHE A 332 -6.16 -2.51 3.88
CA PHE A 332 -6.36 -3.34 5.06
C PHE A 332 -7.64 -4.18 4.94
N PHE A 333 -8.74 -3.60 4.46
CA PHE A 333 -9.98 -4.34 4.21
C PHE A 333 -9.76 -5.48 3.20
N ALA A 334 -9.03 -5.23 2.12
CA ALA A 334 -8.69 -6.24 1.11
C ALA A 334 -7.87 -7.40 1.69
N ILE A 335 -6.85 -7.09 2.51
CA ILE A 335 -6.04 -8.10 3.20
C ILE A 335 -6.93 -8.97 4.12
N LEU A 336 -7.79 -8.35 4.92
CA LEU A 336 -8.71 -9.08 5.81
C LEU A 336 -9.66 -10.00 5.03
N CYS A 337 -10.23 -9.51 3.93
CA CYS A 337 -11.03 -10.32 3.00
C CYS A 337 -10.23 -11.51 2.45
N GLY A 338 -8.97 -11.32 2.08
CA GLY A 338 -8.08 -12.39 1.61
C GLY A 338 -7.86 -13.51 2.64
N PHE A 339 -7.80 -13.18 3.93
CA PHE A 339 -7.61 -14.18 5.00
C PHE A 339 -8.90 -14.90 5.41
N TRP A 340 -10.01 -14.17 5.51
CA TRP A 340 -11.21 -14.68 6.19
C TRP A 340 -12.32 -15.11 5.22
N LEU A 341 -12.41 -14.49 4.05
CA LEU A 341 -13.48 -14.75 3.11
C LEU A 341 -13.38 -16.06 2.28
N PRO A 342 -12.20 -16.68 2.01
CA PRO A 342 -12.11 -17.84 1.13
C PRO A 342 -13.02 -19.03 1.48
N ILE A 343 -13.22 -19.31 2.77
CA ILE A 343 -14.10 -20.40 3.22
C ILE A 343 -15.57 -20.07 2.93
N HIS A 344 -15.98 -18.83 3.20
CA HIS A 344 -17.34 -18.37 2.96
C HIS A 344 -17.65 -18.27 1.47
N TRP A 345 -16.69 -17.77 0.68
CA TRP A 345 -16.72 -17.75 -0.78
C TRP A 345 -16.95 -19.14 -1.37
N GLN A 346 -16.14 -20.12 -0.97
CA GLN A 346 -16.30 -21.48 -1.46
C GLN A 346 -17.64 -22.09 -1.03
N SER A 347 -18.08 -21.85 0.20
CA SER A 347 -19.37 -22.32 0.69
C SER A 347 -20.54 -21.70 -0.07
N ALA A 348 -20.49 -20.40 -0.39
CA ALA A 348 -21.50 -19.71 -1.18
C ALA A 348 -21.56 -20.26 -2.62
N ILE A 349 -20.41 -20.45 -3.28
CA ILE A 349 -20.35 -21.09 -4.61
C ILE A 349 -20.99 -22.47 -4.60
N LEU A 350 -20.68 -23.31 -3.60
CA LEU A 350 -21.24 -24.65 -3.52
C LEU A 350 -22.76 -24.64 -3.35
N ARG A 351 -23.31 -23.66 -2.62
CA ARG A 351 -24.76 -23.50 -2.46
C ARG A 351 -25.46 -23.09 -3.76
N MET A 352 -24.80 -22.31 -4.61
CA MET A 352 -25.34 -21.88 -5.90
C MET A 352 -25.19 -22.95 -7.00
N ARG A 353 -24.40 -24.00 -6.77
CA ARG A 353 -24.27 -25.09 -7.74
C ARG A 353 -25.48 -26.02 -7.64
N PRO A 354 -26.21 -26.28 -8.74
CA PRO A 354 -27.27 -27.29 -8.74
C PRO A 354 -26.69 -28.66 -8.38
N GLU A 355 -27.48 -29.48 -7.68
CA GLU A 355 -27.13 -30.89 -7.42
C GLU A 355 -26.88 -31.59 -8.75
N ARG A 356 -25.60 -31.74 -9.11
CA ARG A 356 -25.23 -32.48 -10.31
C ARG A 356 -25.23 -33.96 -9.95
N GLY A 357 -26.16 -34.70 -10.55
CA GLY A 357 -25.95 -36.13 -10.81
C GLY A 357 -24.58 -36.34 -11.47
N ARG A 358 -24.01 -37.55 -11.32
CA ARG A 358 -22.69 -37.90 -11.86
C ARG A 358 -22.64 -37.57 -13.36
N LEU A 359 -22.04 -36.43 -13.71
CA LEU A 359 -21.85 -36.06 -15.11
C LEU A 359 -20.92 -37.11 -15.75
N PRO A 360 -21.19 -37.52 -17.01
CA PRO A 360 -20.32 -38.43 -17.71
C PRO A 360 -18.91 -37.83 -17.81
N VAL A 361 -17.89 -38.66 -17.62
CA VAL A 361 -16.49 -38.26 -17.79
C VAL A 361 -16.24 -38.09 -19.29
N MET A 362 -16.44 -36.88 -19.80
CA MET A 362 -16.12 -36.52 -21.18
C MET A 362 -14.70 -36.00 -21.25
N LEU A 363 -13.88 -36.63 -22.10
CA LEU A 363 -12.59 -36.09 -22.49
C LEU A 363 -12.83 -35.02 -23.57
N PRO A 364 -12.23 -33.83 -23.45
CA PRO A 364 -12.23 -32.86 -24.53
C PRO A 364 -11.68 -33.51 -25.80
N GLY A 365 -12.26 -33.19 -26.97
CA GLY A 365 -11.67 -33.57 -28.24
C GLY A 365 -10.22 -33.07 -28.36
N ARG A 366 -9.39 -33.73 -29.17
CA ARG A 366 -7.97 -33.35 -29.36
C ARG A 366 -7.79 -31.87 -29.69
N TRP A 367 -8.61 -31.34 -30.61
CA TRP A 367 -8.61 -29.93 -31.00
C TRP A 367 -9.00 -28.99 -29.86
N MET A 368 -9.97 -29.37 -29.02
CA MET A 368 -10.37 -28.57 -27.86
C MET A 368 -9.27 -28.57 -26.79
N THR A 369 -8.63 -29.71 -26.54
CA THR A 369 -7.46 -29.79 -25.64
C THR A 369 -6.33 -28.90 -26.15
N LEU A 370 -6.03 -28.98 -27.46
CA LEU A 370 -5.00 -28.16 -28.08
C LEU A 370 -5.34 -26.67 -27.97
N ALA A 371 -6.57 -26.27 -28.29
CA ALA A 371 -7.03 -24.89 -28.17
C ALA A 371 -6.92 -24.36 -26.74
N MET A 372 -7.30 -25.16 -25.74
CA MET A 372 -7.17 -24.78 -24.32
C MET A 372 -5.70 -24.63 -23.90
N VAL A 373 -4.82 -25.55 -24.33
CA VAL A 373 -3.38 -25.45 -24.05
C VAL A 373 -2.77 -24.23 -24.72
N VAL A 374 -3.09 -23.98 -25.99
CA VAL A 374 -2.63 -22.80 -26.73
C VAL A 374 -3.14 -21.52 -26.08
N ALA A 375 -4.42 -21.45 -25.67
CA ALA A 375 -4.97 -20.29 -24.98
C ALA A 375 -4.28 -20.04 -23.63
N ILE A 376 -3.98 -21.10 -22.86
CA ILE A 376 -3.25 -20.97 -21.60
C ILE A 376 -1.82 -20.49 -21.84
N LEU A 377 -1.10 -21.08 -22.78
CA LEU A 377 0.27 -20.67 -23.12
C LEU A 377 0.30 -19.22 -23.63
N ALA A 378 -0.62 -18.85 -24.53
CA ALA A 378 -0.75 -17.48 -25.01
C ALA A 378 -1.04 -16.51 -23.85
N GLY A 379 -1.95 -16.86 -22.94
CA GLY A 379 -2.24 -16.07 -21.75
C GLY A 379 -1.03 -15.91 -20.83
N VAL A 380 -0.24 -16.98 -20.64
CA VAL A 380 1.02 -16.94 -19.85
C VAL A 380 2.05 -16.05 -20.53
N VAL A 381 2.22 -16.14 -21.85
CA VAL A 381 3.17 -15.31 -22.60
C VAL A 381 2.76 -13.85 -22.57
N VAL A 382 1.48 -13.53 -22.82
CA VAL A 382 0.97 -12.15 -22.79
C VAL A 382 1.11 -11.54 -21.40
N GLN A 383 0.73 -12.26 -20.35
CA GLN A 383 0.87 -11.75 -18.98
C GLN A 383 2.33 -11.62 -18.57
N SER A 384 3.19 -12.61 -18.85
CA SER A 384 4.61 -12.56 -18.52
C SER A 384 5.33 -11.43 -19.25
N THR A 385 5.01 -11.18 -20.51
CA THR A 385 5.59 -10.05 -21.28
C THR A 385 5.11 -8.70 -20.76
N ALA A 386 3.83 -8.58 -20.42
CA ALA A 386 3.31 -7.37 -19.78
C ALA A 386 3.95 -7.12 -18.40
N LEU A 387 4.14 -8.19 -17.62
CA LEU A 387 4.81 -8.17 -16.32
C LEU A 387 6.27 -7.71 -16.46
N ALA A 388 7.00 -8.32 -17.40
CA ALA A 388 8.40 -8.00 -17.65
C ALA A 388 8.59 -6.53 -18.04
N ARG A 389 7.72 -5.98 -18.91
CA ARG A 389 7.76 -4.56 -19.30
C ARG A 389 7.53 -3.61 -18.13
N ARG A 390 6.61 -3.95 -17.23
CA ARG A 390 6.33 -3.12 -16.04
C ARG A 390 7.42 -3.23 -14.97
N LEU A 391 8.09 -4.38 -14.89
CA LEU A 391 9.18 -4.59 -13.94
C LEU A 391 10.51 -4.02 -14.44
N SER A 392 10.67 -3.81 -15.74
CA SER A 392 11.94 -3.33 -16.33
C SER A 392 12.15 -1.82 -16.24
N ASP A 393 11.09 -1.03 -16.03
CA ASP A 393 11.17 0.42 -16.11
C ASP A 393 10.24 1.09 -15.07
N LEU A 394 10.72 2.17 -14.46
CA LEU A 394 9.94 3.05 -13.60
C LEU A 394 9.82 4.41 -14.30
N PRO A 395 8.81 4.60 -15.17
CA PRO A 395 8.70 5.80 -15.96
C PRO A 395 8.45 7.04 -15.09
N VAL A 396 9.32 8.04 -15.23
CA VAL A 396 9.08 9.42 -14.76
C VAL A 396 8.53 10.21 -15.94
N LEU A 397 7.21 10.34 -16.01
CA LEU A 397 6.55 10.95 -17.16
C LEU A 397 6.78 12.47 -17.17
N ARG A 398 7.45 12.98 -18.21
CA ARG A 398 7.67 14.43 -18.44
C ARG A 398 6.35 15.23 -18.53
N SER A 399 5.23 14.57 -18.80
CA SER A 399 3.89 15.19 -18.80
C SER A 399 3.26 15.34 -17.40
N GLN A 400 3.90 14.83 -16.35
CA GLN A 400 3.41 14.83 -14.97
C GLN A 400 4.44 15.37 -13.96
N TYR A 401 5.73 15.17 -14.24
CA TYR A 401 6.84 15.63 -13.41
C TYR A 401 7.64 16.73 -14.11
N PRO A 402 8.27 17.65 -13.36
CA PRO A 402 8.99 18.80 -13.92
C PRO A 402 10.40 18.40 -14.35
N VAL A 403 10.54 17.30 -15.10
CA VAL A 403 11.83 16.72 -15.48
C VAL A 403 12.65 17.72 -16.28
N ASP A 404 12.02 18.37 -17.27
CA ASP A 404 12.70 19.34 -18.14
C ASP A 404 13.06 20.63 -17.39
N ALA A 405 12.18 21.12 -16.51
CA ALA A 405 12.47 22.29 -15.68
C ALA A 405 13.60 22.03 -14.68
N VAL A 406 13.60 20.87 -14.01
CA VAL A 406 14.68 20.48 -13.09
C VAL A 406 15.98 20.25 -13.86
N GLN A 407 15.95 19.65 -15.04
CA GLN A 407 17.14 19.52 -15.89
C GLN A 407 17.68 20.89 -16.29
N PHE A 408 16.82 21.85 -16.66
CA PHE A 408 17.22 23.23 -16.93
C PHE A 408 17.91 23.87 -15.73
N MET A 409 17.41 23.66 -14.50
CA MET A 409 18.06 24.15 -13.28
C MET A 409 19.46 23.56 -13.10
N VAL A 410 19.63 22.26 -13.35
CA VAL A 410 20.93 21.59 -13.26
C VAL A 410 21.90 22.11 -14.34
N ASP A 411 21.44 22.24 -15.58
CA ASP A 411 22.27 22.63 -16.72
C ASP A 411 22.78 24.08 -16.58
N ASN A 412 21.96 24.98 -16.05
CA ASN A 412 22.31 26.38 -15.77
C ASN A 412 22.82 26.61 -14.33
N ARG A 413 23.05 25.53 -13.56
CA ARG A 413 23.60 25.57 -12.19
C ARG A 413 22.85 26.54 -11.27
N LEU A 414 21.53 26.55 -11.36
CA LEU A 414 20.69 27.37 -10.48
C LEU A 414 20.75 26.82 -9.05
N ASP A 415 21.05 27.68 -8.08
CA ASP A 415 21.15 27.32 -6.66
C ASP A 415 20.30 28.23 -5.77
N GLY A 416 20.03 27.81 -4.53
CA GLY A 416 19.35 28.64 -3.53
C GLY A 416 18.03 28.06 -3.00
N LYS A 417 17.13 28.94 -2.57
CA LYS A 417 15.87 28.58 -1.92
C LYS A 417 14.73 28.46 -2.92
N LEU A 418 14.14 27.27 -3.02
CA LEU A 418 13.10 26.93 -3.99
C LEU A 418 11.72 26.78 -3.34
N VAL A 419 10.76 27.62 -3.74
CA VAL A 419 9.34 27.31 -3.59
C VAL A 419 8.97 26.33 -4.71
N VAL A 420 8.42 25.17 -4.36
CA VAL A 420 8.07 24.13 -5.33
C VAL A 420 6.70 23.54 -5.01
N ALA A 421 5.99 23.11 -6.05
CA ALA A 421 4.72 22.41 -5.89
C ALA A 421 4.87 21.17 -4.98
N PHE A 422 3.91 20.96 -4.08
CA PHE A 422 3.95 19.93 -3.03
C PHE A 422 4.36 18.54 -3.55
N ASN A 423 3.70 18.05 -4.61
CA ASN A 423 3.96 16.72 -5.17
C ASN A 423 5.29 16.60 -5.97
N TRP A 424 5.99 17.71 -6.18
CA TRP A 424 7.29 17.75 -6.87
C TRP A 424 8.45 18.00 -5.92
N ALA A 425 8.17 18.39 -4.67
CA ALA A 425 9.18 18.86 -3.74
C ALA A 425 10.23 17.80 -3.41
N GLN A 426 9.83 16.56 -3.16
CA GLN A 426 10.77 15.48 -2.84
C GLN A 426 11.54 14.98 -4.07
N TYR A 427 10.96 15.10 -5.27
CA TYR A 427 11.70 14.90 -6.52
C TYR A 427 12.77 15.98 -6.73
N ALA A 428 12.40 17.26 -6.56
CA ALA A 428 13.32 18.38 -6.68
C ALA A 428 14.45 18.31 -5.64
N LEU A 429 14.12 17.98 -4.39
CA LEU A 429 15.07 17.75 -3.32
C LEU A 429 16.09 16.67 -3.71
N ALA A 430 15.62 15.50 -4.16
CA ALA A 430 16.53 14.41 -4.53
C ALA A 430 17.44 14.75 -5.72
N ALA A 431 16.95 15.57 -6.66
CA ALA A 431 17.69 15.95 -7.87
C ALA A 431 18.64 17.13 -7.68
N LEU A 432 18.32 18.07 -6.79
CA LEU A 432 19.00 19.38 -6.69
C LEU A 432 19.72 19.61 -5.35
N ALA A 433 19.58 18.70 -4.38
CA ALA A 433 20.29 18.82 -3.10
C ALA A 433 21.76 18.40 -3.23
N PRO A 434 22.71 19.12 -2.57
CA PRO A 434 22.48 20.14 -1.53
C PRO A 434 22.37 21.60 -2.03
N GLU A 435 22.60 21.89 -3.30
CA GLU A 435 22.68 23.25 -3.85
C GLU A 435 21.35 24.01 -3.77
N VAL A 436 20.23 23.27 -3.82
CA VAL A 436 18.88 23.82 -3.67
C VAL A 436 18.20 23.26 -2.43
N THR A 437 17.52 24.14 -1.68
CA THR A 437 16.68 23.76 -0.53
C THR A 437 15.22 24.07 -0.81
N VAL A 438 14.31 23.21 -0.35
CA VAL A 438 12.87 23.34 -0.63
C VAL A 438 12.10 24.02 0.49
N GLY A 439 11.08 24.78 0.14
CA GLY A 439 10.25 25.50 1.10
C GLY A 439 9.27 24.61 1.86
N PHE A 440 8.78 23.55 1.23
CA PHE A 440 7.77 22.66 1.79
C PHE A 440 7.71 21.36 0.99
N ASP A 441 7.60 20.20 1.66
CA ASP A 441 7.54 18.90 1.01
C ASP A 441 6.59 17.89 1.70
N GLY A 442 6.52 16.68 1.14
CA GLY A 442 5.63 15.59 1.58
C GLY A 442 5.78 15.14 3.04
N ARG A 443 6.83 15.54 3.76
CA ARG A 443 6.96 15.30 5.21
C ARG A 443 5.89 16.04 6.02
N PHE A 444 5.27 17.09 5.46
CA PHE A 444 4.09 17.74 6.03
C PHE A 444 4.26 18.12 7.52
N ASP A 445 3.25 17.88 8.35
CA ASP A 445 3.21 18.17 9.79
C ASP A 445 4.19 17.33 10.63
N THR A 446 4.90 16.36 10.03
CA THR A 446 5.95 15.62 10.75
C THR A 446 7.19 16.49 11.00
N CYS A 447 7.44 17.50 10.16
CA CYS A 447 8.62 18.35 10.26
C CYS A 447 8.44 19.80 9.82
N TYR A 448 7.24 20.22 9.41
CA TYR A 448 6.95 21.61 9.08
C TYR A 448 6.04 22.24 10.14
N PRO A 449 6.32 23.47 10.59
CA PRO A 449 5.36 24.23 11.38
C PRO A 449 4.12 24.53 10.53
N GLN A 450 2.94 24.57 11.17
CA GLN A 450 1.68 24.84 10.47
C GLN A 450 1.71 26.16 9.67
N GLU A 451 2.50 27.16 10.10
CA GLU A 451 2.73 28.37 9.30
C GLU A 451 3.26 28.10 7.90
N ALA A 452 4.29 27.25 7.79
CA ALA A 452 4.89 26.92 6.51
C ALA A 452 3.87 26.16 5.64
N ILE A 453 3.10 25.25 6.23
CA ILE A 453 2.03 24.51 5.56
C ILE A 453 0.99 25.50 4.99
N ASP A 454 0.46 26.39 5.84
CA ASP A 454 -0.56 27.37 5.48
C ASP A 454 -0.09 28.25 4.31
N VAL A 455 1.12 28.81 4.41
CA VAL A 455 1.69 29.72 3.39
C VAL A 455 1.85 29.03 2.03
N HIS A 456 2.32 27.78 2.01
CA HIS A 456 2.52 27.07 0.74
C HIS A 456 1.20 26.61 0.11
N PHE A 457 0.21 26.20 0.91
CA PHE A 457 -1.12 25.90 0.37
C PHE A 457 -1.93 27.15 0.02
N ASP A 458 -1.70 28.30 0.67
CA ASP A 458 -2.27 29.60 0.27
C ASP A 458 -1.83 29.89 -1.17
N PHE A 459 -0.54 29.75 -1.46
CA PHE A 459 0.01 29.89 -2.81
C PHE A 459 -0.51 28.83 -3.80
N LEU A 460 -0.53 27.55 -3.41
CA LEU A 460 -0.87 26.46 -4.33
C LEU A 460 -2.37 26.43 -4.68
N LEU A 461 -3.24 26.58 -3.69
CA LEU A 461 -4.68 26.32 -3.81
C LEU A 461 -5.54 27.59 -3.75
N GLY A 462 -5.07 28.66 -3.10
CA GLY A 462 -5.90 29.83 -2.80
C GLY A 462 -7.22 29.43 -2.12
N ASP A 463 -8.31 30.05 -2.56
CA ASP A 463 -9.67 29.82 -2.01
C ASP A 463 -10.39 28.64 -2.68
N SER A 464 -9.74 27.92 -3.58
CA SER A 464 -10.39 26.91 -4.44
C SER A 464 -10.82 25.62 -3.71
N LYS A 465 -10.27 25.37 -2.53
CA LYS A 465 -10.55 24.18 -1.72
C LYS A 465 -10.70 24.56 -0.25
N ARG A 466 -11.42 23.71 0.50
CA ARG A 466 -11.42 23.78 1.97
C ARG A 466 -10.02 23.45 2.48
N ARG A 467 -9.57 24.20 3.48
CA ARG A 467 -8.22 24.07 4.05
C ARG A 467 -8.25 24.02 5.55
N ASP A 468 -7.27 23.32 6.12
CA ASP A 468 -7.01 23.33 7.56
C ASP A 468 -5.89 24.34 7.84
N ARG A 469 -6.25 25.48 8.45
CA ARG A 469 -5.34 26.62 8.70
C ARG A 469 -5.33 26.95 10.18
N ARG A 470 -4.24 27.57 10.66
CA ARG A 470 -4.22 28.05 12.04
C ARG A 470 -5.37 29.05 12.30
N PRO A 471 -5.95 29.07 13.51
CA PRO A 471 -7.02 30.00 13.87
C PRO A 471 -6.65 31.48 13.68
N ASP A 472 -5.37 31.82 13.77
CA ASP A 472 -4.81 33.16 13.65
C ASP A 472 -4.14 33.45 12.29
N ALA A 473 -4.28 32.55 11.30
CA ALA A 473 -3.63 32.69 10.00
C ALA A 473 -4.08 33.91 9.17
N GLY A 474 -5.15 34.60 9.58
CA GLY A 474 -5.72 35.74 8.86
C GLY A 474 -6.40 35.34 7.54
N PRO A 475 -6.67 36.30 6.63
CA PRO A 475 -7.18 35.98 5.31
C PRO A 475 -6.15 35.19 4.48
N ILE A 476 -6.59 34.64 3.35
CA ILE A 476 -5.74 33.87 2.44
C ILE A 476 -4.84 34.84 1.69
N ASP A 477 -3.53 34.65 1.82
CA ASP A 477 -2.52 35.48 1.13
C ASP A 477 -1.63 34.59 0.27
N SER A 478 -2.01 34.44 -0.99
CA SER A 478 -1.30 33.61 -1.95
C SER A 478 0.09 34.13 -2.30
N ALA A 479 0.39 35.43 -2.09
CA ALA A 479 1.69 36.02 -2.43
C ALA A 479 2.71 35.90 -1.29
N ARG A 480 2.24 35.67 -0.05
CA ARG A 480 3.10 35.56 1.15
C ARG A 480 4.26 34.57 1.00
N VAL A 481 4.08 33.48 0.25
CA VAL A 481 5.16 32.49 0.02
C VAL A 481 6.40 33.10 -0.63
N LEU A 482 6.24 34.17 -1.43
CA LEU A 482 7.33 34.80 -2.18
C LEU A 482 8.25 35.62 -1.27
N GLU A 483 7.81 35.92 -0.05
CA GLU A 483 8.60 36.63 0.96
C GLU A 483 8.95 35.73 2.16
N TYR A 484 8.18 34.66 2.37
CA TYR A 484 8.37 33.71 3.47
C TYR A 484 9.68 32.91 3.31
N GLY A 485 10.65 33.18 4.20
CA GLY A 485 11.98 32.58 4.10
C GLY A 485 12.87 33.18 3.01
N GLN A 486 12.40 34.22 2.30
CA GLN A 486 13.10 34.93 1.22
C GLN A 486 13.62 33.97 0.12
N PRO A 487 12.72 33.32 -0.64
CA PRO A 487 13.10 32.40 -1.70
C PRO A 487 13.77 33.11 -2.89
N ASP A 488 14.63 32.36 -3.58
CA ASP A 488 15.35 32.75 -4.79
C ASP A 488 14.65 32.29 -6.07
N LEU A 489 13.97 31.14 -5.99
CA LEU A 489 13.41 30.40 -7.11
C LEU A 489 11.98 29.93 -6.78
N VAL A 490 11.13 29.88 -7.79
CA VAL A 490 9.75 29.40 -7.68
C VAL A 490 9.43 28.48 -8.87
N LEU A 491 9.19 27.20 -8.60
CA LEU A 491 8.79 26.20 -9.59
C LEU A 491 7.32 25.83 -9.39
N VAL A 492 6.46 26.29 -10.30
CA VAL A 492 5.01 26.06 -10.24
C VAL A 492 4.57 24.98 -11.21
N GLU A 493 3.59 24.17 -10.79
CA GLU A 493 2.85 23.28 -11.68
C GLU A 493 1.68 24.04 -12.29
N ARG A 494 1.63 24.11 -13.63
CA ARG A 494 0.65 24.92 -14.38
C ARG A 494 -0.80 24.50 -14.19
N ARG A 495 -1.03 23.29 -13.66
CA ARG A 495 -2.37 22.80 -13.30
C ARG A 495 -2.97 23.56 -12.11
N TYR A 496 -2.12 24.08 -11.21
CA TYR A 496 -2.57 24.92 -10.10
C TYR A 496 -2.70 26.37 -10.58
N LYS A 497 -3.93 26.75 -10.95
CA LYS A 497 -4.21 28.08 -11.51
C LYS A 497 -3.86 29.23 -10.57
N ASN A 498 -3.95 29.02 -9.26
CA ASN A 498 -3.70 30.06 -8.25
C ASN A 498 -2.24 30.52 -8.26
N CYS A 499 -1.29 29.60 -8.11
CA CYS A 499 0.14 29.96 -8.09
C CYS A 499 0.61 30.57 -9.41
N VAL A 500 0.12 30.07 -10.55
CA VAL A 500 0.41 30.66 -11.88
C VAL A 500 -0.10 32.11 -11.94
N ALA A 501 -1.33 32.36 -11.51
CA ALA A 501 -1.91 33.70 -11.52
C ALA A 501 -1.14 34.68 -10.60
N VAL A 502 -0.67 34.21 -9.44
CA VAL A 502 0.18 34.99 -8.54
C VAL A 502 1.48 35.38 -9.24
N MET A 503 2.19 34.43 -9.84
CA MET A 503 3.46 34.72 -10.52
C MET A 503 3.28 35.66 -11.72
N GLN A 504 2.22 35.48 -12.50
CA GLN A 504 1.88 36.39 -13.60
C GLN A 504 1.56 37.81 -13.12
N ALA A 505 0.87 37.95 -11.99
CA ALA A 505 0.57 39.25 -11.39
C ALA A 505 1.85 39.95 -10.88
N GLU A 506 2.79 39.19 -10.30
CA GLU A 506 4.10 39.71 -9.90
C GLU A 506 4.93 40.17 -11.10
N ALA A 507 4.94 39.39 -12.18
CA ALA A 507 5.65 39.72 -13.41
C ALA A 507 5.08 40.94 -14.15
N ALA A 508 3.78 41.24 -13.95
CA ALA A 508 3.11 42.38 -14.57
C ALA A 508 3.35 43.71 -13.84
N LYS A 509 4.06 43.71 -12.70
CA LYS A 509 4.41 44.94 -11.97
C LYS A 509 5.43 45.77 -12.77
N PRO A 510 5.46 47.12 -12.61
CA PRO A 510 6.40 47.99 -13.32
C PRO A 510 7.88 47.68 -13.07
N ASP A 511 8.21 47.18 -11.89
CA ASP A 511 9.54 46.72 -11.48
C ASP A 511 9.38 45.30 -10.88
N PRO A 512 9.35 44.26 -11.73
CA PRO A 512 9.01 42.92 -11.30
C PRO A 512 10.17 42.32 -10.48
N ALA A 513 9.87 41.90 -9.24
CA ALA A 513 10.85 41.23 -8.39
C ALA A 513 11.21 39.80 -8.86
N TRP A 514 10.43 39.25 -9.80
CA TRP A 514 10.54 37.90 -10.33
C TRP A 514 10.55 37.91 -11.87
N THR A 515 11.46 37.16 -12.46
CA THR A 515 11.59 36.96 -13.92
C THR A 515 11.37 35.49 -14.28
N LEU A 516 10.78 35.23 -15.45
CA LEU A 516 10.51 33.88 -15.95
C LEU A 516 11.77 33.31 -16.58
N LEU A 517 12.30 32.21 -16.03
CA LEU A 517 13.52 31.56 -16.51
C LEU A 517 13.21 30.42 -17.49
N TYR A 518 12.15 29.66 -17.22
CA TYR A 518 11.78 28.50 -18.02
C TYR A 518 10.26 28.27 -18.01
N SER A 519 9.71 27.80 -19.13
CA SER A 519 8.30 27.39 -19.22
C SER A 519 8.13 26.27 -20.23
N ASP A 520 7.31 25.29 -19.87
CA ASP A 520 6.84 24.23 -20.78
C ASP A 520 5.33 23.98 -20.60
N ALA A 521 4.83 22.82 -21.06
CA ALA A 521 3.41 22.46 -20.93
C ALA A 521 2.97 22.10 -19.50
N VAL A 522 3.91 21.84 -18.58
CA VAL A 522 3.69 21.29 -17.25
C VAL A 522 4.10 22.27 -16.15
N ALA A 523 5.21 22.99 -16.32
CA ALA A 523 5.85 23.81 -15.31
C ALA A 523 6.24 25.22 -15.81
N GLU A 524 6.29 26.17 -14.88
CA GLU A 524 6.96 27.46 -15.04
C GLU A 524 7.98 27.63 -13.90
N LEU A 525 9.20 28.02 -14.23
CA LEU A 525 10.28 28.31 -13.29
C LEU A 525 10.58 29.80 -13.32
N TRP A 526 10.55 30.41 -12.15
CA TRP A 526 10.79 31.83 -11.94
C TRP A 526 11.99 32.01 -11.02
N GLY A 527 12.76 33.07 -11.24
CA GLY A 527 13.88 33.47 -10.40
C GLY A 527 13.78 34.93 -9.97
N ARG A 528 14.43 35.29 -8.87
CA ARG A 528 14.57 36.69 -8.45
C ARG A 528 15.27 37.51 -9.54
N THR A 529 14.62 38.59 -9.99
CA THR A 529 15.16 39.49 -11.02
C THR A 529 16.54 40.03 -10.63
N SER A 530 16.71 40.41 -9.37
CA SER A 530 17.98 40.90 -8.83
C SER A 530 19.15 39.91 -8.92
N ARG A 531 18.87 38.64 -9.19
CA ARG A 531 19.84 37.56 -9.24
C ARG A 531 19.99 36.96 -10.64
N TYR A 532 18.90 36.82 -11.38
CA TYR A 532 18.85 36.06 -12.64
C TYR A 532 18.48 36.88 -13.89
N ASP A 533 18.27 38.19 -13.77
CA ASP A 533 17.98 39.10 -14.91
C ASP A 533 19.25 39.80 -15.45
N ASP A 534 20.43 39.42 -14.96
CA ASP A 534 21.72 39.86 -15.51
C ASP A 534 22.17 38.88 -16.62
N PRO A 535 22.51 39.34 -17.85
CA PRO A 535 23.11 38.51 -18.89
C PRO A 535 24.40 37.77 -18.48
N ALA A 536 25.04 38.18 -17.38
CA ALA A 536 26.21 37.53 -16.78
C ALA A 536 25.88 36.60 -15.60
N SER A 537 24.61 36.49 -15.20
CA SER A 537 24.14 35.45 -14.26
C SER A 537 24.37 34.06 -14.86
N PRO A 538 24.72 33.04 -14.05
CA PRO A 538 24.87 31.66 -14.52
C PRO A 538 23.62 31.12 -15.23
#